data_AF-A0A960MVH8-F1
#
_entry.id   AF-A0A960MVH8-F1
#
_cell.length_a   1.000
_cell.length_b   1.000
_cell.length_c   1.000
_cell.angle_alpha   90.00
_cell.angle_beta   90.00
_cell.angle_gamma   90.00
#
_symmetry.space_group_name_H-M   'P 1'
#
loop_
_entity.id
_entity.type
_entity.pdbx_description
1 polymer ?
#
loop_
_entity_poly.entity_id
_entity_poly.type
_entity_poly.pdbx_seq_one_letter_code
_entity_poly.pdbx_strand_id
1 'polypeptide(L)'
;MNSSPDFLHSSRRHFLAKNAMGVSSLALAWLLNREGLLAKPKPSLEEVNYNLLPKHPGAAPKAQAMISIFTGGGPSHLDLFDHKPALAKYAGQQFPGKDIKYDNAGQATSIVMPSKWEFHRHGECGMEINDTLLPHFGEIVDEVTLIRSMNLPNIRNHVAGMRALTTGRGPEGWPSLGSWITYGLGAESQNLPAFVALVLGNNPPGSPFWDSRHLPSVYQGTIVRETEPRIANLRPPQHLTGTAQKNQLGLLDQLNRSHLSDRPGEDDLAARIASYELAARMQTEASDALDLSQESEATRKLYGLDDDVTKRMGE
;
A
#
# COMPACT_ATOMS: atom_id res chain seq x y z
N MET A 1 72.20 21.96 20.75
CA MET A 1 71.35 22.37 21.88
C MET A 1 70.66 23.67 21.53
N ASN A 2 69.38 23.79 21.91
CA ASN A 2 68.45 24.90 21.75
C ASN A 2 67.73 25.03 20.40
N SER A 3 66.77 24.13 20.18
CA SER A 3 65.54 24.44 19.44
C SER A 3 64.44 24.76 20.46
N SER A 4 64.17 26.04 20.66
CA SER A 4 63.00 26.51 21.43
C SER A 4 61.71 26.04 20.72
N PRO A 5 60.68 25.59 21.46
CA PRO A 5 59.38 25.32 20.84
C PRO A 5 58.68 26.65 20.55
N ASP A 6 58.31 26.87 19.29
CA ASP A 6 57.41 27.94 18.87
C ASP A 6 56.06 27.76 19.58
N PHE A 7 55.83 28.50 20.67
CA PHE A 7 54.50 28.63 21.24
C PHE A 7 53.66 29.42 20.24
N LEU A 8 52.73 28.74 19.57
CA LEU A 8 51.69 29.37 18.77
C LEU A 8 50.88 30.33 19.65
N HIS A 9 51.19 31.62 19.57
CA HIS A 9 50.41 32.68 20.20
C HIS A 9 49.06 32.81 19.50
N SER A 10 48.09 31.98 19.89
CA SER A 10 46.70 32.15 19.50
C SER A 10 46.14 33.36 20.26
N SER A 11 45.95 34.48 19.55
CA SER A 11 45.29 35.63 20.14
C SER A 11 43.83 35.29 20.46
N ARG A 12 43.23 35.94 21.46
CA ARG A 12 41.78 35.79 21.78
C ARG A 12 40.91 35.96 20.53
N ARG A 13 41.32 36.84 19.61
CA ARG A 13 40.67 37.06 18.32
C ARG A 13 40.71 35.84 17.41
N HIS A 14 41.83 35.13 17.36
CA HIS A 14 41.98 33.91 16.56
C HIS A 14 41.14 32.75 17.13
N PHE A 15 41.12 32.58 18.46
CA PHE A 15 40.28 31.57 19.11
C PHE A 15 38.78 31.80 18.87
N LEU A 16 38.33 33.06 18.99
CA LEU A 16 36.92 33.41 18.75
C LEU A 16 36.54 33.26 17.28
N ALA A 17 37.39 33.67 16.33
CA ALA A 17 37.11 33.52 14.90
C ALA A 17 37.00 32.06 14.46
N LYS A 18 37.83 31.17 15.02
CA LYS A 18 37.85 29.74 14.66
C LYS A 18 36.69 28.94 15.27
N ASN A 19 36.13 29.39 16.40
CA ASN A 19 34.99 28.76 17.09
C ASN A 19 33.66 29.49 16.86
N ALA A 20 33.65 30.49 15.95
CA ALA A 20 32.52 31.36 15.64
C ALA A 20 31.33 30.65 14.96
N MET A 21 31.37 29.34 14.72
CA MET A 21 30.23 28.56 14.25
C MET A 21 29.67 27.57 15.30
N GLY A 22 30.36 27.39 16.44
CA GLY A 22 29.92 26.47 17.50
C GLY A 22 29.42 27.18 18.76
N VAL A 23 30.20 28.12 19.30
CA VAL A 23 29.86 28.78 20.59
C VAL A 23 28.87 29.92 20.37
N SER A 24 28.99 30.63 19.25
CA SER A 24 28.12 31.74 18.86
C SER A 24 26.69 31.29 18.59
N SER A 25 26.49 30.14 17.94
CA SER A 25 25.18 29.57 17.64
C SER A 25 24.48 29.08 18.92
N LEU A 26 25.23 28.46 19.84
CA LEU A 26 24.72 28.11 21.17
C LEU A 26 24.39 29.35 22.02
N ALA A 27 25.26 30.36 22.02
CA ALA A 27 25.02 31.62 22.72
C ALA A 27 23.82 32.39 22.14
N LEU A 28 23.67 32.39 20.81
CA LEU A 28 22.52 32.99 20.13
C LEU A 28 21.23 32.24 20.48
N ALA A 29 21.22 30.90 20.42
CA ALA A 29 20.08 30.09 20.83
C ALA A 29 19.70 30.33 22.30
N TRP A 30 20.70 30.46 23.18
CA TRP A 30 20.49 30.77 24.59
C TRP A 30 19.92 32.18 24.82
N LEU A 31 20.44 33.19 24.11
CA LEU A 31 19.94 34.57 24.15
C LEU A 31 18.51 34.65 23.60
N LEU A 32 18.22 34.03 22.46
CA LEU A 32 16.87 33.98 21.88
C LEU A 32 15.87 33.30 22.83
N ASN A 33 16.30 32.25 23.55
CA ASN A 33 15.48 31.61 24.57
C ASN A 33 15.23 32.52 25.77
N ARG A 34 16.27 33.21 26.25
CA ARG A 34 16.19 34.11 27.41
C ARG A 34 15.36 35.37 27.12
N GLU A 35 15.44 35.90 25.91
CA GLU A 35 14.70 37.08 25.45
C GLU A 35 13.28 36.72 24.96
N GLY A 36 12.91 35.43 24.97
CA GLY A 36 11.59 34.98 24.54
C GLY A 36 11.33 35.18 23.04
N LEU A 37 12.39 35.28 22.24
CA LEU A 37 12.34 35.48 20.79
C LEU A 37 12.23 34.16 20.01
N LEU A 38 12.39 33.01 20.69
CA LEU A 38 12.02 31.72 20.12
C LEU A 38 10.50 31.66 19.92
N ALA A 39 10.08 31.19 18.75
CA ALA A 39 8.68 30.90 18.52
C ALA A 39 8.18 29.96 19.62
N LYS A 40 7.07 30.32 20.27
CA LYS A 40 6.37 29.38 21.15
C LYS A 40 6.09 28.12 20.33
N PRO A 41 6.34 26.90 20.85
CA PRO A 41 5.97 25.69 20.15
C PRO A 41 4.51 25.83 19.75
N LYS A 42 4.26 25.72 18.44
CA LYS A 42 2.91 25.83 17.90
C LYS A 42 2.10 24.76 18.64
N PRO A 43 1.01 25.12 19.37
CA PRO A 43 0.20 24.11 20.01
C PRO A 43 -0.20 23.12 18.92
N SER A 44 -0.02 21.83 19.19
CA SER A 44 -0.53 20.77 18.33
C SER A 44 -2.02 21.05 18.14
N LEU A 45 -2.42 21.43 16.93
CA LEU A 45 -3.78 21.85 16.65
C LEU A 45 -4.77 20.70 16.86
N GLU A 46 -4.27 19.45 16.84
CA GLU A 46 -5.00 18.23 17.14
C GLU A 46 -4.05 17.24 17.86
N GLU A 47 -4.58 16.43 18.78
CA GLU A 47 -3.87 15.23 19.26
C GLU A 47 -3.69 14.26 18.09
N VAL A 48 -2.46 13.86 17.82
CA VAL A 48 -2.18 12.85 16.80
C VAL A 48 -2.66 11.50 17.33
N ASN A 49 -3.86 11.08 16.93
CA ASN A 49 -4.43 9.80 17.29
C ASN A 49 -4.44 8.87 16.07
N TYR A 50 -3.73 7.74 16.15
CA TYR A 50 -3.64 6.73 15.09
C TYR A 50 -4.80 5.74 15.09
N ASN A 51 -5.98 6.19 15.48
CA ASN A 51 -7.16 5.37 15.35
C ASN A 51 -7.64 5.36 13.89
N LEU A 52 -8.25 4.24 13.51
CA LEU A 52 -8.89 4.10 12.21
C LEU A 52 -10.38 4.43 12.34
N LEU A 53 -10.79 5.30 13.26
CA LEU A 53 -12.20 5.67 13.36
C LEU A 53 -12.66 6.32 12.05
N PRO A 54 -13.92 6.11 11.64
CA PRO A 54 -14.46 6.74 10.45
C PRO A 54 -14.24 8.24 10.48
N LYS A 55 -13.61 8.75 9.43
CA LYS A 55 -13.37 10.18 9.26
C LYS A 55 -14.54 10.76 8.48
N HIS A 56 -14.95 11.98 8.83
CA HIS A 56 -16.04 12.68 8.15
C HIS A 56 -15.46 13.63 7.10
N PRO A 57 -15.34 13.20 5.83
CA PRO A 57 -15.08 14.15 4.75
C PRO A 57 -16.21 15.17 4.67
N GLY A 58 -15.92 16.36 4.10
CA GLY A 58 -16.89 17.44 3.95
C GLY A 58 -18.16 17.07 3.15
N ALA A 59 -18.16 15.92 2.47
CA ALA A 59 -19.34 15.32 1.84
C ALA A 59 -19.43 13.84 2.22
N ALA A 60 -20.63 13.34 2.50
CA ALA A 60 -20.83 11.93 2.81
C ALA A 60 -20.34 11.03 1.66
N PRO A 61 -19.57 9.96 1.95
CA PRO A 61 -19.11 9.05 0.92
C PRO A 61 -20.29 8.33 0.27
N LYS A 62 -20.25 8.18 -1.06
CA LYS A 62 -21.27 7.44 -1.82
C LYS A 62 -20.97 5.94 -1.92
N ALA A 63 -19.69 5.57 -1.78
CA ALA A 63 -19.23 4.18 -1.80
C ALA A 63 -18.82 3.76 -0.40
N GLN A 64 -19.14 2.52 -0.03
CA GLN A 64 -18.80 1.95 1.28
C GLN A 64 -17.52 1.11 1.23
N ALA A 65 -17.17 0.58 0.05
CA ALA A 65 -16.00 -0.26 -0.15
C ALA A 65 -15.36 -0.02 -1.53
N MET A 66 -14.06 -0.32 -1.63
CA MET A 66 -13.32 -0.36 -2.89
C MET A 66 -12.71 -1.75 -3.05
N ILE A 67 -13.13 -2.47 -4.08
CA ILE A 67 -12.53 -3.75 -4.47
C ILE A 67 -11.68 -3.50 -5.73
N SER A 68 -10.39 -3.80 -5.64
CA SER A 68 -9.45 -3.65 -6.76
C SER A 68 -8.92 -5.01 -7.17
N ILE A 69 -9.22 -5.43 -8.39
CA ILE A 69 -8.75 -6.70 -8.95
C ILE A 69 -7.64 -6.41 -9.96
N PHE A 70 -6.48 -7.02 -9.75
CA PHE A 70 -5.35 -6.96 -10.68
C PHE A 70 -4.97 -8.36 -11.16
N THR A 71 -5.20 -8.64 -12.43
CA THR A 71 -4.93 -9.94 -13.07
C THR A 71 -3.53 -9.95 -13.70
N GLY A 72 -2.50 -10.09 -12.87
CA GLY A 72 -1.11 -10.22 -13.35
C GLY A 72 -0.93 -11.47 -14.21
N GLY A 73 -0.48 -11.30 -15.46
CA GLY A 73 -0.37 -12.40 -16.42
C GLY A 73 -1.71 -12.86 -17.03
N GLY A 74 -2.80 -12.14 -16.76
CA GLY A 74 -4.10 -12.39 -17.38
C GLY A 74 -4.18 -11.99 -18.86
N PRO A 75 -5.35 -12.17 -19.49
CA PRO A 75 -5.57 -11.79 -20.88
C PRO A 75 -5.30 -10.30 -21.13
N SER A 76 -4.88 -9.97 -22.36
CA SER A 76 -4.58 -8.59 -22.74
C SER A 76 -5.86 -7.74 -22.77
N HIS A 77 -5.77 -6.48 -22.35
CA HIS A 77 -6.86 -5.51 -22.52
C HIS A 77 -7.30 -5.36 -24.00
N LEU A 78 -6.37 -5.57 -24.94
CA LEU A 78 -6.64 -5.57 -26.39
C LEU A 78 -7.47 -6.77 -26.85
N ASP A 79 -7.50 -7.84 -26.06
CA ASP A 79 -8.32 -9.03 -26.29
C ASP A 79 -9.63 -9.00 -25.50
N LEU A 80 -9.76 -8.11 -24.51
CA LEU A 80 -10.92 -8.06 -23.60
C LEU A 80 -11.86 -6.87 -23.89
N PHE A 81 -11.33 -5.65 -23.84
CA PHE A 81 -12.13 -4.42 -23.72
C PHE A 81 -11.77 -3.33 -24.75
N ASP A 82 -10.68 -3.50 -25.50
CA ASP A 82 -10.15 -2.45 -26.38
C ASP A 82 -9.86 -2.99 -27.79
N HIS A 83 -10.92 -3.24 -28.55
CA HIS A 83 -10.79 -3.67 -29.94
C HIS A 83 -10.02 -2.62 -30.75
N LYS A 84 -8.88 -3.05 -31.32
CA LYS A 84 -8.05 -2.23 -32.22
C LYS A 84 -8.01 -2.87 -33.62
N PRO A 85 -8.88 -2.47 -34.56
CA PRO A 85 -8.87 -2.97 -35.93
C PRO A 85 -7.52 -2.82 -36.66
N ALA A 86 -6.71 -1.83 -36.24
CA ALA A 86 -5.35 -1.65 -36.75
C ALA A 86 -4.44 -2.87 -36.50
N LEU A 87 -4.66 -3.65 -35.44
CA LEU A 87 -3.86 -4.85 -35.17
C LEU A 87 -4.06 -5.91 -36.27
N ALA A 88 -5.28 -6.04 -36.80
CA ALA A 88 -5.55 -6.91 -37.95
C ALA A 88 -4.90 -6.37 -39.22
N LYS A 89 -4.98 -5.06 -39.46
CA LYS A 89 -4.35 -4.41 -40.63
C LYS A 89 -2.85 -4.63 -40.71
N TYR A 90 -2.16 -4.57 -39.57
CA TYR A 90 -0.69 -4.72 -39.49
C TYR A 90 -0.24 -6.12 -39.06
N ALA A 91 -1.14 -7.11 -39.02
CA ALA A 91 -0.83 -8.45 -38.57
C ALA A 91 0.39 -9.04 -39.29
N GLY A 92 1.36 -9.54 -38.52
CA GLY A 92 2.61 -10.11 -39.05
C GLY A 92 3.62 -9.09 -39.56
N GLN A 93 3.31 -7.80 -39.56
CA GLN A 93 4.22 -6.73 -39.95
C GLN A 93 4.92 -6.14 -38.72
N GLN A 94 6.06 -5.48 -38.93
CA GLN A 94 6.68 -4.70 -37.87
C GLN A 94 5.79 -3.52 -37.48
N PHE A 95 5.70 -3.25 -36.18
CA PHE A 95 4.94 -2.12 -35.66
C PHE A 95 5.46 -0.81 -36.27
N PRO A 96 4.57 -0.01 -36.91
CA PRO A 96 4.98 1.15 -37.69
C PRO A 96 5.37 2.37 -36.83
N GLY A 97 5.09 2.34 -35.53
CA GLY A 97 5.41 3.43 -34.62
C GLY A 97 6.88 3.43 -34.20
N LYS A 98 7.43 4.62 -33.92
CA LYS A 98 8.84 4.82 -33.60
C LYS A 98 9.20 4.53 -32.14
N ASP A 99 8.22 4.57 -31.24
CA ASP A 99 8.43 4.53 -29.79
C ASP A 99 7.95 3.20 -29.17
N ILE A 100 8.61 2.09 -29.50
CA ILE A 100 8.36 0.81 -28.84
C ILE A 100 9.22 0.71 -27.58
N LYS A 101 8.58 0.43 -26.45
CA LYS A 101 9.27 0.14 -25.19
C LYS A 101 9.23 -1.36 -24.96
N TYR A 102 10.39 -1.92 -24.69
CA TYR A 102 10.52 -3.33 -24.38
C TYR A 102 10.73 -3.52 -22.88
N ASP A 103 9.98 -4.44 -22.31
CA ASP A 103 10.17 -4.89 -20.93
C ASP A 103 11.45 -5.73 -20.83
N ASN A 104 11.57 -6.75 -21.69
CA ASN A 104 12.78 -7.55 -21.88
C ASN A 104 13.28 -7.44 -23.33
N ALA A 105 14.30 -6.61 -23.56
CA ALA A 105 14.87 -6.39 -24.90
C ALA A 105 15.43 -7.67 -25.56
N GLY A 106 15.85 -8.67 -24.77
CA GLY A 106 16.43 -9.92 -25.28
C GLY A 106 15.40 -10.91 -25.85
N GLN A 107 14.12 -10.72 -25.55
CA GLN A 107 13.00 -11.57 -26.02
C GLN A 107 11.93 -10.75 -26.74
N ALA A 108 12.25 -9.51 -27.09
CA ALA A 108 11.33 -8.56 -27.69
C ALA A 108 11.08 -8.87 -29.16
N THR A 109 9.82 -8.69 -29.58
CA THR A 109 9.42 -8.64 -30.99
C THR A 109 8.59 -7.38 -31.23
N SER A 110 8.79 -6.76 -32.39
CA SER A 110 7.94 -5.67 -32.88
C SER A 110 6.86 -6.16 -33.85
N ILE A 111 6.77 -7.47 -34.08
CA ILE A 111 5.75 -8.03 -34.97
C ILE A 111 4.38 -7.87 -34.32
N VAL A 112 3.47 -7.21 -35.03
CA VAL A 112 2.11 -6.97 -34.57
C VAL A 112 1.32 -8.27 -34.63
N MET A 113 0.72 -8.63 -33.50
CA MET A 113 -0.19 -9.75 -33.38
C MET A 113 -1.63 -9.24 -33.34
N PRO A 114 -2.53 -9.73 -34.21
CA PRO A 114 -3.94 -9.41 -34.12
C PRO A 114 -4.57 -10.11 -32.91
N SER A 115 -5.65 -9.53 -32.39
CA SER A 115 -6.53 -10.29 -31.49
C SER A 115 -7.08 -11.49 -32.26
N LYS A 116 -7.20 -12.63 -31.56
CA LYS A 116 -7.77 -13.87 -32.13
C LYS A 116 -9.26 -14.01 -31.87
N TRP A 117 -9.85 -13.05 -31.17
CA TRP A 117 -11.20 -13.14 -30.66
C TRP A 117 -12.11 -12.14 -31.35
N GLU A 118 -13.39 -12.48 -31.37
CA GLU A 118 -14.44 -11.62 -31.91
C GLU A 118 -14.92 -10.65 -30.83
N PHE A 119 -15.40 -9.51 -31.29
CA PHE A 119 -15.90 -8.44 -30.44
C PHE A 119 -17.33 -8.13 -30.83
N HIS A 120 -18.18 -8.01 -29.82
CA HIS A 120 -19.61 -7.77 -29.98
C HIS A 120 -20.02 -6.56 -29.14
N ARG A 121 -21.06 -5.85 -29.60
CA ARG A 121 -21.62 -4.72 -28.85
C ARG A 121 -22.66 -5.23 -27.86
N HIS A 122 -22.54 -4.81 -26.62
CA HIS A 122 -23.47 -5.15 -25.54
C HIS A 122 -24.04 -3.90 -24.88
N GLY A 123 -25.19 -4.08 -24.23
CA GLY A 123 -25.89 -3.04 -23.49
C GLY A 123 -26.43 -1.90 -24.33
N GLU A 124 -27.09 -0.97 -23.66
CA GLU A 124 -27.57 0.28 -24.25
C GLU A 124 -26.41 1.23 -24.57
N CYS A 125 -25.32 1.17 -23.82
CA CYS A 125 -24.10 1.93 -24.07
C CYS A 125 -23.36 1.47 -25.34
N GLY A 126 -23.71 0.30 -25.89
CA GLY A 126 -23.11 -0.26 -27.09
C GLY A 126 -21.62 -0.57 -26.94
N MET A 127 -21.17 -0.86 -25.71
CA MET A 127 -19.77 -1.15 -25.44
C MET A 127 -19.34 -2.43 -26.16
N GLU A 128 -18.24 -2.32 -26.90
CA GLU A 128 -17.65 -3.41 -27.64
C GLU A 128 -16.66 -4.18 -26.76
N ILE A 129 -16.97 -5.46 -26.49
CA ILE A 129 -16.19 -6.38 -25.65
C ILE A 129 -16.07 -7.75 -26.31
N ASN A 130 -15.12 -8.56 -25.84
CA ASN A 130 -15.03 -9.96 -26.19
C ASN A 130 -15.89 -10.81 -25.24
N ASP A 131 -17.08 -11.18 -25.70
CA ASP A 131 -18.05 -11.99 -24.96
C ASP A 131 -17.62 -13.45 -24.78
N THR A 132 -16.71 -13.96 -25.60
CA THR A 132 -16.18 -15.32 -25.42
C THR A 132 -15.26 -15.40 -24.20
N LEU A 133 -14.41 -14.39 -23.99
CA LEU A 133 -13.55 -14.31 -22.80
C LEU A 133 -14.26 -13.73 -21.57
N LEU A 134 -15.36 -13.00 -21.78
CA LEU A 134 -16.11 -12.30 -20.74
C LEU A 134 -17.61 -12.66 -20.81
N PRO A 135 -17.99 -13.94 -20.63
CA PRO A 135 -19.33 -14.44 -20.96
C PRO A 135 -20.46 -13.74 -20.21
N HIS A 136 -20.22 -13.31 -18.98
CA HIS A 136 -21.22 -12.64 -18.14
C HIS A 136 -21.07 -11.11 -18.11
N PHE A 137 -19.97 -10.57 -18.66
CA PHE A 137 -19.71 -9.15 -18.55
C PHE A 137 -20.67 -8.33 -19.42
N GLY A 138 -21.14 -8.91 -20.52
CA GLY A 138 -22.18 -8.35 -21.39
C GLY A 138 -23.46 -7.96 -20.65
N GLU A 139 -23.77 -8.61 -19.53
CA GLU A 139 -24.98 -8.37 -18.73
C GLU A 139 -24.88 -7.11 -17.86
N ILE A 140 -23.66 -6.64 -17.57
CA ILE A 140 -23.40 -5.53 -16.63
C ILE A 140 -22.73 -4.32 -17.29
N VAL A 141 -22.52 -4.34 -18.62
CA VAL A 141 -21.74 -3.31 -19.33
C VAL A 141 -22.26 -1.89 -19.13
N ASP A 142 -23.57 -1.71 -18.95
CA ASP A 142 -24.19 -0.40 -18.73
C ASP A 142 -23.93 0.18 -17.33
N GLU A 143 -23.52 -0.67 -16.38
CA GLU A 143 -23.13 -0.29 -15.02
C GLU A 143 -21.61 -0.04 -14.91
N VAL A 144 -20.86 -0.29 -15.99
CA VAL A 144 -19.40 -0.22 -16.01
C VAL A 144 -18.92 1.06 -16.68
N THR A 145 -17.99 1.75 -16.03
CA THR A 145 -17.20 2.81 -16.66
C THR A 145 -15.87 2.27 -17.15
N LEU A 146 -15.69 2.18 -18.47
CA LEU A 146 -14.44 1.75 -19.08
C LEU A 146 -13.51 2.95 -19.33
N ILE A 147 -12.31 2.91 -18.73
CA ILE A 147 -11.28 3.96 -18.88
C ILE A 147 -10.17 3.45 -19.81
N ARG A 148 -10.16 3.95 -21.07
CA ARG A 148 -9.12 3.64 -22.07
C ARG A 148 -8.01 4.69 -22.18
N SER A 149 -8.10 5.77 -21.41
CA SER A 149 -7.18 6.91 -21.47
C SER A 149 -5.90 6.72 -20.64
N MET A 150 -5.81 5.66 -19.84
CA MET A 150 -4.67 5.43 -18.97
C MET A 150 -3.41 5.10 -19.78
N ASN A 151 -2.39 5.95 -19.65
CA ASN A 151 -1.08 5.77 -20.27
C ASN A 151 0.02 6.20 -19.30
N LEU A 152 1.08 5.40 -19.21
CA LEU A 152 2.23 5.64 -18.32
C LEU A 152 3.50 5.77 -19.17
N PRO A 153 3.76 6.95 -19.76
CA PRO A 153 4.80 7.12 -20.77
C PRO A 153 6.22 6.90 -20.25
N ASN A 154 6.45 6.99 -18.94
CA ASN A 154 7.79 6.80 -18.36
C ASN A 154 8.01 5.42 -17.73
N ILE A 155 7.05 4.51 -17.91
CA ILE A 155 7.09 3.16 -17.34
C ILE A 155 7.30 2.15 -18.46
N ARG A 156 8.28 1.25 -18.28
CA ARG A 156 8.75 0.32 -19.32
C ARG A 156 8.55 -1.15 -18.97
N ASN A 157 8.44 -1.49 -17.69
CA ASN A 157 8.28 -2.87 -17.25
C ASN A 157 7.00 -3.06 -16.45
N HIS A 158 6.52 -4.30 -16.44
CA HIS A 158 5.30 -4.68 -15.75
C HIS A 158 5.38 -4.42 -14.23
N VAL A 159 6.53 -4.65 -13.58
CA VAL A 159 6.69 -4.45 -12.12
C VAL A 159 6.47 -2.98 -11.72
N ALA A 160 7.07 -2.04 -12.46
CA ALA A 160 6.90 -0.61 -12.24
C ALA A 160 5.47 -0.18 -12.62
N GLY A 161 4.86 -0.79 -13.64
CA GLY A 161 3.46 -0.57 -14.00
C GLY A 161 2.51 -1.00 -12.88
N MET A 162 2.73 -2.17 -12.29
CA MET A 162 1.97 -2.67 -11.14
C MET A 162 2.06 -1.71 -9.95
N ARG A 163 3.26 -1.20 -9.63
CA ARG A 163 3.42 -0.18 -8.58
C ARG A 163 2.70 1.12 -8.91
N ALA A 164 2.76 1.56 -10.16
CA ALA A 164 2.09 2.79 -10.56
C ALA A 164 0.57 2.66 -10.55
N LEU A 165 0.03 1.48 -10.83
CA LEU A 165 -1.39 1.20 -10.68
C LEU A 165 -1.83 1.31 -9.22
N THR A 166 -1.04 0.79 -8.28
CA THR A 166 -1.41 0.84 -6.86
C THR A 166 -1.10 2.18 -6.19
N THR A 167 -0.15 2.97 -6.67
CA THR A 167 0.27 4.24 -6.03
C THR A 167 -0.12 5.50 -6.81
N GLY A 168 -0.59 5.35 -8.04
CA GLY A 168 -0.91 6.45 -8.95
C GLY A 168 0.29 7.24 -9.49
N ARG A 169 1.53 6.87 -9.15
CA ARG A 169 2.76 7.57 -9.54
C ARG A 169 3.86 6.60 -9.95
N GLY A 170 4.98 7.12 -10.46
CA GLY A 170 6.16 6.33 -10.82
C GLY A 170 6.69 5.44 -9.67
N PRO A 171 7.68 4.59 -9.93
CA PRO A 171 7.92 3.34 -9.19
C PRO A 171 8.31 3.43 -7.69
N GLU A 172 8.45 4.62 -7.09
CA GLU A 172 9.04 4.77 -5.76
C GLU A 172 8.40 5.85 -4.87
N GLY A 173 8.30 5.52 -3.58
CA GLY A 173 8.13 6.48 -2.47
C GLY A 173 6.70 6.85 -2.07
N TRP A 174 5.69 6.41 -2.81
CA TRP A 174 4.30 6.81 -2.57
C TRP A 174 3.49 5.71 -1.87
N PRO A 175 2.63 6.08 -0.90
CA PRO A 175 1.68 5.16 -0.30
C PRO A 175 0.74 4.61 -1.38
N SER A 176 0.31 3.37 -1.18
CA SER A 176 -0.70 2.76 -2.03
C SER A 176 -2.05 3.49 -1.91
N LEU A 177 -2.91 3.33 -2.91
CA LEU A 177 -4.26 3.87 -2.95
C LEU A 177 -5.08 3.38 -1.77
N GLY A 178 -4.94 2.10 -1.39
CA GLY A 178 -5.59 1.55 -0.19
C GLY A 178 -5.15 2.28 1.08
N SER A 179 -3.84 2.55 1.24
CA SER A 179 -3.33 3.34 2.36
C SER A 179 -3.89 4.76 2.39
N TRP A 180 -4.01 5.42 1.23
CA TRP A 180 -4.63 6.75 1.13
C TRP A 180 -6.12 6.76 1.46
N ILE A 181 -6.86 5.75 0.99
CA ILE A 181 -8.30 5.60 1.29
C ILE A 181 -8.50 5.41 2.79
N THR A 182 -7.74 4.51 3.41
CA THR A 182 -7.82 4.29 4.86
C THR A 182 -7.37 5.53 5.65
N TYR A 183 -6.35 6.24 5.18
CA TYR A 183 -5.94 7.51 5.78
C TYR A 183 -7.04 8.57 5.69
N GLY A 184 -7.74 8.67 4.56
CA GLY A 184 -8.76 9.69 4.33
C GLY A 184 -10.12 9.39 4.98
N LEU A 185 -10.52 8.12 5.04
CA LEU A 185 -11.87 7.71 5.43
C LEU A 185 -11.92 6.91 6.74
N GLY A 186 -10.79 6.36 7.21
CA GLY A 186 -10.77 5.45 8.35
C GLY A 186 -11.32 4.07 8.00
N ALA A 187 -11.88 3.39 9.00
CA ALA A 187 -12.38 2.03 8.92
C ALA A 187 -13.65 1.85 9.76
N GLU A 188 -14.57 1.02 9.28
CA GLU A 188 -15.77 0.67 10.03
C GLU A 188 -15.46 -0.27 11.20
N SER A 189 -14.58 -1.26 10.97
CA SER A 189 -14.12 -2.18 12.01
C SER A 189 -12.82 -1.71 12.67
N GLN A 190 -12.73 -1.89 13.99
CA GLN A 190 -11.50 -1.70 14.77
C GLN A 190 -10.81 -3.03 15.13
N ASN A 191 -11.42 -4.14 14.73
CA ASN A 191 -10.98 -5.51 15.02
C ASN A 191 -10.42 -6.21 13.78
N LEU A 192 -10.69 -5.70 12.57
CA LEU A 192 -10.21 -6.22 11.31
C LEU A 192 -9.38 -5.17 10.56
N PRO A 193 -8.44 -5.58 9.70
CA PRO A 193 -7.70 -4.65 8.86
C PRO A 193 -8.60 -3.88 7.93
N ALA A 194 -8.40 -2.57 7.86
CA ALA A 194 -9.15 -1.69 6.96
C ALA A 194 -8.71 -1.81 5.50
N PHE A 195 -7.46 -2.22 5.27
CA PHE A 195 -6.89 -2.42 3.94
C PHE A 195 -6.33 -3.84 3.84
N VAL A 196 -7.04 -4.67 3.08
CA VAL A 196 -6.73 -6.07 2.86
C VAL A 196 -6.18 -6.28 1.45
N ALA A 197 -5.06 -6.98 1.34
CA ALA A 197 -4.50 -7.44 0.08
C ALA A 197 -4.63 -8.96 0.01
N LEU A 198 -5.57 -9.45 -0.80
CA LEU A 198 -5.69 -10.87 -1.14
C LEU A 198 -4.66 -11.18 -2.23
N VAL A 199 -3.74 -12.12 -1.96
CA VAL A 199 -2.64 -12.42 -2.87
C VAL A 199 -2.57 -13.91 -3.16
N LEU A 200 -2.42 -14.22 -4.45
CA LEU A 200 -2.26 -15.60 -4.93
C LEU A 200 -0.81 -15.92 -5.24
N GLY A 201 -0.40 -17.13 -4.84
CA GLY A 201 0.97 -17.61 -4.95
C GLY A 201 1.98 -16.90 -4.03
N ASN A 202 3.27 -17.07 -4.35
CA ASN A 202 4.36 -16.59 -3.51
C ASN A 202 4.63 -15.10 -3.71
N ASN A 203 4.15 -14.28 -2.77
CA ASN A 203 4.61 -12.91 -2.58
C ASN A 203 5.21 -12.77 -1.16
N PRO A 204 6.45 -12.26 -1.03
CA PRO A 204 7.00 -12.02 0.30
C PRO A 204 6.15 -10.99 1.08
N PRO A 205 5.99 -11.17 2.41
CA PRO A 205 5.39 -10.16 3.26
C PRO A 205 6.14 -8.83 3.13
N GLY A 206 5.41 -7.71 3.09
CA GLY A 206 6.01 -6.38 2.81
C GLY A 206 6.20 -6.08 1.32
N SER A 207 5.40 -6.71 0.45
CA SER A 207 5.40 -6.41 -0.97
C SER A 207 5.19 -4.91 -1.22
N PRO A 208 6.02 -4.24 -2.05
CA PRO A 208 6.02 -2.78 -2.20
C PRO A 208 4.74 -2.23 -2.83
N PHE A 209 3.81 -3.09 -3.24
CA PHE A 209 2.56 -2.71 -3.91
C PHE A 209 1.50 -2.16 -2.95
N TRP A 210 1.53 -2.55 -1.67
CA TRP A 210 0.51 -2.19 -0.66
C TRP A 210 1.11 -1.45 0.54
N ASP A 211 2.26 -0.81 0.32
CA ASP A 211 3.03 -0.10 1.35
C ASP A 211 2.38 1.25 1.72
N SER A 212 2.39 1.56 3.01
CA SER A 212 2.00 2.85 3.57
C SER A 212 3.08 3.93 3.42
N ARG A 213 4.34 3.53 3.20
CA ARG A 213 5.50 4.41 2.99
C ARG A 213 5.67 5.44 4.10
N HIS A 214 5.40 6.71 3.79
CA HIS A 214 5.54 7.82 4.74
C HIS A 214 4.24 8.08 5.52
N LEU A 215 3.16 7.35 5.21
CA LEU A 215 2.00 7.31 6.10
C LEU A 215 2.30 6.40 7.30
N PRO A 216 1.68 6.66 8.46
CA PRO A 216 1.78 5.80 9.63
C PRO A 216 1.46 4.33 9.34
N SER A 217 2.13 3.41 10.04
CA SER A 217 2.03 1.96 9.82
C SER A 217 0.62 1.38 10.01
N VAL A 218 -0.29 2.07 10.71
CA VAL A 218 -1.71 1.69 10.81
C VAL A 218 -2.44 1.66 9.45
N TYR A 219 -1.89 2.33 8.43
CA TYR A 219 -2.43 2.36 7.07
C TYR A 219 -1.76 1.34 6.13
N GLN A 220 -0.92 0.46 6.67
CA GLN A 220 -0.25 -0.59 5.93
C GLN A 220 -1.24 -1.67 5.47
N GLY A 221 -1.14 -2.08 4.20
CA GLY A 221 -1.94 -3.19 3.69
C GLY A 221 -1.60 -4.50 4.40
N THR A 222 -2.65 -5.21 4.86
CA THR A 222 -2.53 -6.53 5.47
C THR A 222 -2.67 -7.60 4.39
N ILE A 223 -1.62 -8.39 4.21
CA ILE A 223 -1.61 -9.50 3.25
C ILE A 223 -2.37 -10.69 3.84
N VAL A 224 -3.35 -11.19 3.09
CA VAL A 224 -4.06 -12.44 3.36
C VAL A 224 -3.68 -13.43 2.26
N ARG A 225 -3.13 -14.56 2.69
CA ARG A 225 -2.63 -15.63 1.82
C ARG A 225 -3.73 -16.61 1.46
N GLU A 226 -3.50 -17.37 0.40
CA GLU A 226 -4.36 -18.49 0.01
C GLU A 226 -4.28 -19.65 1.01
N THR A 227 -3.09 -19.92 1.60
CA THR A 227 -2.89 -21.03 2.53
C THR A 227 -2.82 -20.60 4.00
N GLU A 228 -3.21 -21.52 4.89
CA GLU A 228 -3.07 -21.35 6.33
C GLU A 228 -1.60 -21.35 6.80
N PRO A 229 -1.20 -20.49 7.76
CA PRO A 229 -2.00 -19.40 8.32
C PRO A 229 -2.21 -18.26 7.31
N ARG A 230 -3.47 -17.93 7.01
CA ARG A 230 -3.81 -16.90 5.99
C ARG A 230 -3.24 -15.53 6.35
N ILE A 231 -3.27 -15.21 7.65
CA ILE A 231 -2.59 -14.05 8.23
C ILE A 231 -1.49 -14.56 9.16
N ALA A 232 -0.25 -14.16 8.90
CA ALA A 232 0.89 -14.62 9.67
C ALA A 232 0.85 -14.12 11.13
N ASN A 233 1.39 -14.93 12.04
CA ASN A 233 1.57 -14.60 13.47
C ASN A 233 0.28 -14.26 14.23
N LEU A 234 -0.87 -14.71 13.73
CA LEU A 234 -2.16 -14.46 14.37
C LEU A 234 -2.39 -15.36 15.59
N ARG A 235 -1.88 -16.59 15.58
CA ARG A 235 -2.04 -17.53 16.69
C ARG A 235 -0.79 -17.56 17.57
N PRO A 236 -0.92 -17.40 18.90
CA PRO A 236 0.19 -17.61 19.81
C PRO A 236 0.64 -19.08 19.79
N PRO A 237 1.91 -19.37 20.12
CA PRO A 237 2.34 -20.73 20.42
C PRO A 237 1.47 -21.37 21.52
N GLN A 238 1.17 -22.66 21.39
CA GLN A 238 0.23 -23.37 22.28
C GLN A 238 0.57 -23.25 23.78
N HIS A 239 1.87 -23.19 24.11
CA HIS A 239 2.34 -23.05 25.50
C HIS A 239 2.17 -21.64 26.08
N LEU A 240 1.86 -20.63 25.26
CA LEU A 240 1.62 -19.25 25.68
C LEU A 240 0.14 -18.89 25.71
N THR A 241 -0.74 -19.70 25.11
CA THR A 241 -2.18 -19.39 24.99
C THR A 241 -2.86 -19.18 26.35
N GLY A 242 -3.80 -18.23 26.40
CA GLY A 242 -4.63 -17.96 27.59
C GLY A 242 -4.02 -16.91 28.52
N THR A 243 -3.91 -17.23 29.82
CA THR A 243 -3.47 -16.27 30.84
C THR A 243 -2.02 -15.81 30.64
N ALA A 244 -1.13 -16.69 30.19
CA ALA A 244 0.27 -16.35 29.96
C ALA A 244 0.41 -15.26 28.88
N GLN A 245 -0.24 -15.43 27.73
CA GLN A 245 -0.29 -14.42 26.68
C GLN A 245 -0.94 -13.12 27.15
N LYS A 246 -2.07 -13.18 27.87
CA LYS A 246 -2.71 -11.96 28.40
C LYS A 246 -1.77 -11.16 29.30
N ASN A 247 -1.04 -11.84 30.19
CA ASN A 247 -0.07 -11.18 31.06
C ASN A 247 1.12 -10.61 30.27
N GLN A 248 1.61 -11.35 29.28
CA GLN A 248 2.70 -10.89 28.40
C GLN A 248 2.30 -9.66 27.59
N LEU A 249 1.13 -9.67 26.95
CA LEU A 249 0.59 -8.53 26.19
C LEU A 249 0.32 -7.34 27.11
N GLY A 250 -0.19 -7.57 28.32
CA GLY A 250 -0.41 -6.51 29.31
C GLY A 250 0.89 -5.85 29.77
N LEU A 251 1.96 -6.63 30.00
CA LEU A 251 3.29 -6.08 30.31
C LEU A 251 3.85 -5.30 29.12
N LEU A 252 3.72 -5.83 27.90
CA LEU A 252 4.15 -5.13 26.69
C LEU A 252 3.43 -3.81 26.49
N ASP A 253 2.12 -3.74 26.73
CA ASP A 253 1.34 -2.49 26.69
C ASP A 253 1.88 -1.47 27.71
N GLN A 254 2.14 -1.90 28.95
CA GLN A 254 2.73 -1.01 29.97
C GLN A 254 4.10 -0.45 29.54
N LEU A 255 4.97 -1.30 29.01
CA LEU A 255 6.29 -0.90 28.52
C LEU A 255 6.18 0.05 27.33
N ASN A 256 5.30 -0.25 26.38
CA ASN A 256 5.05 0.59 25.20
C ASN A 256 4.52 1.97 25.60
N ARG A 257 3.56 2.05 26.54
CA ARG A 257 3.01 3.32 27.05
C ARG A 257 4.07 4.15 27.78
N SER A 258 4.90 3.51 28.61
CA SER A 258 6.02 4.20 29.27
C SER A 258 7.05 4.69 28.25
N HIS A 259 7.35 3.90 27.22
CA HIS A 259 8.31 4.29 26.20
C HIS A 259 7.81 5.47 25.35
N LEU A 260 6.49 5.50 25.08
CA LEU A 260 5.82 6.58 24.37
C LEU A 260 5.75 7.86 25.21
N SER A 261 5.48 7.78 26.51
CA SER A 261 5.43 8.97 27.39
C SER A 261 6.76 9.71 27.45
N ASP A 262 7.88 8.99 27.34
CA ASP A 262 9.22 9.57 27.33
C ASP A 262 9.59 10.23 25.98
N ARG A 263 8.77 10.03 24.93
CA ARG A 263 9.03 10.47 23.54
C ARG A 263 7.82 11.16 22.93
N PRO A 264 7.40 12.32 23.47
CA PRO A 264 6.31 13.07 22.88
C PRO A 264 6.64 13.47 21.43
N GLY A 265 5.75 13.14 20.50
CA GLY A 265 5.92 13.41 19.06
C GLY A 265 6.55 12.28 18.23
N GLU A 266 6.86 11.12 18.83
CA GLU A 266 7.26 9.92 18.09
C GLU A 266 6.05 9.17 17.52
N ASP A 267 5.51 9.78 16.48
CA ASP A 267 4.35 9.40 15.70
C ASP A 267 4.42 7.96 15.13
N ASP A 268 5.60 7.54 14.67
CA ASP A 268 5.83 6.19 14.17
C ASP A 268 5.73 5.11 15.27
N LEU A 269 6.18 5.43 16.49
CA LEU A 269 6.09 4.51 17.63
C LEU A 269 4.62 4.24 18.00
N ALA A 270 3.82 5.31 18.11
CA ALA A 270 2.40 5.18 18.44
C ALA A 270 1.63 4.39 17.36
N ALA A 271 1.93 4.61 16.08
CA ALA A 271 1.33 3.86 14.99
C ALA A 271 1.69 2.36 15.03
N ARG A 272 2.95 2.02 15.34
CA ARG A 272 3.38 0.63 15.50
C ARG A 272 2.68 -0.07 16.67
N ILE A 273 2.53 0.63 17.80
CA ILE A 273 1.78 0.12 18.96
C ILE A 273 0.34 -0.22 18.54
N ALA A 274 -0.35 0.72 17.89
CA ALA A 274 -1.72 0.51 17.42
C ALA A 274 -1.84 -0.65 16.42
N SER A 275 -0.86 -0.82 15.53
CA SER A 275 -0.82 -1.96 14.59
C SER A 275 -0.68 -3.31 15.31
N TYR A 276 0.12 -3.39 16.38
CA TYR A 276 0.25 -4.63 17.16
C TYR A 276 -0.99 -4.93 17.99
N GLU A 277 -1.64 -3.91 18.55
CA GLU A 277 -2.91 -4.08 19.25
C GLU A 277 -4.02 -4.56 18.30
N LEU A 278 -4.06 -4.07 17.07
CA LEU A 278 -4.95 -4.59 16.03
C LEU A 278 -4.70 -6.08 15.80
N ALA A 279 -3.44 -6.50 15.63
CA ALA A 279 -3.10 -7.91 15.47
C ALA A 279 -3.58 -8.78 16.65
N ALA A 280 -3.52 -8.24 17.88
CA ALA A 280 -4.04 -8.92 19.07
C ALA A 280 -5.58 -9.04 19.06
N ARG A 281 -6.31 -8.02 18.57
CA ARG A 281 -7.78 -8.07 18.42
C ARG A 281 -8.21 -9.01 17.29
N MET A 282 -7.43 -9.08 16.22
CA MET A 282 -7.70 -9.93 15.06
C MET A 282 -7.65 -11.44 15.39
N GLN A 283 -7.04 -11.86 16.51
CA GLN A 283 -6.80 -13.29 16.79
C GLN A 283 -8.06 -14.15 16.75
N THR A 284 -9.18 -13.61 17.21
CA THR A 284 -10.49 -14.28 17.14
C THR A 284 -11.23 -13.87 15.88
N GLU A 285 -11.41 -12.56 15.69
CA GLU A 285 -12.28 -11.96 14.67
C GLU A 285 -11.83 -12.29 13.23
N ALA A 286 -10.53 -12.33 12.96
CA ALA A 286 -10.03 -12.66 11.63
C ALA A 286 -10.10 -14.15 11.31
N SER A 287 -10.15 -15.02 12.32
CA SER A 287 -10.40 -16.46 12.09
C SER A 287 -11.85 -16.67 11.67
N ASP A 288 -12.79 -16.03 12.38
CA ASP A 288 -14.22 -16.13 12.07
C ASP A 288 -14.55 -15.49 10.71
N ALA A 289 -13.96 -14.34 10.39
CA ALA A 289 -14.19 -13.63 9.13
C ALA A 289 -13.65 -14.37 7.88
N LEU A 290 -12.72 -15.32 8.06
CA LEU A 290 -12.14 -16.11 6.98
C LEU A 290 -12.69 -17.54 6.93
N ASP A 291 -13.60 -17.91 7.85
CA ASP A 291 -14.23 -19.23 7.89
C ASP A 291 -15.39 -19.35 6.89
N LEU A 292 -15.09 -19.79 5.68
CA LEU A 292 -16.09 -20.04 4.65
C LEU A 292 -16.92 -21.32 4.89
N SER A 293 -16.62 -22.11 5.94
CA SER A 293 -17.40 -23.32 6.23
C SER A 293 -18.83 -23.02 6.71
N GLN A 294 -19.05 -21.80 7.23
CA GLN A 294 -20.36 -21.32 7.65
C GLN A 294 -21.24 -20.83 6.49
N GLU A 295 -20.66 -20.68 5.29
CA GLU A 295 -21.38 -20.19 4.12
C GLU A 295 -22.31 -21.26 3.52
N SER A 296 -23.42 -20.81 2.92
CA SER A 296 -24.36 -21.71 2.27
C SER A 296 -23.72 -22.45 1.08
N GLU A 297 -24.22 -23.65 0.76
CA GLU A 297 -23.73 -24.42 -0.40
C GLU A 297 -23.84 -23.62 -1.71
N ALA A 298 -24.93 -22.85 -1.88
CA ALA A 298 -25.12 -21.98 -3.04
C ALA A 298 -24.06 -20.87 -3.11
N THR A 299 -23.73 -20.25 -1.97
CA THR A 299 -22.67 -19.23 -1.89
C THR A 299 -21.30 -19.83 -2.21
N ARG A 300 -21.00 -21.00 -1.65
CA ARG A 300 -19.73 -21.71 -1.89
C ARG A 300 -19.58 -22.12 -3.36
N LYS A 301 -20.67 -22.49 -4.02
CA LYS A 301 -20.70 -22.74 -5.46
C LYS A 301 -20.48 -21.45 -6.26
N LEU A 302 -21.07 -20.32 -5.85
CA LEU A 302 -20.84 -19.03 -6.50
C LEU A 302 -19.36 -18.61 -6.45
N TYR A 303 -18.67 -18.92 -5.35
CA TYR A 303 -17.22 -18.70 -5.21
C TYR A 303 -16.37 -19.68 -6.05
N GLY A 304 -16.99 -20.70 -6.65
CA GLY A 304 -16.29 -21.74 -7.41
C GLY A 304 -15.52 -22.73 -6.53
N LEU A 305 -15.98 -23.01 -5.31
CA LEU A 305 -15.31 -23.98 -4.43
C LEU A 305 -15.51 -25.45 -4.86
N ASP A 306 -16.31 -25.68 -5.91
CA ASP A 306 -16.54 -26.95 -6.58
C ASP A 306 -15.64 -27.20 -7.81
N ASP A 307 -14.79 -26.24 -8.19
CA ASP A 307 -13.84 -26.34 -9.30
C ASP A 307 -12.40 -26.38 -8.78
N ASP A 308 -11.61 -27.36 -9.21
CA ASP A 308 -10.21 -27.58 -8.78
C ASP A 308 -9.30 -26.35 -9.01
N VAL A 309 -9.61 -25.49 -9.98
CA VAL A 309 -8.84 -24.28 -10.29
C VAL A 309 -9.06 -23.18 -9.25
N THR A 310 -10.30 -23.03 -8.77
CA THR A 310 -10.75 -21.95 -7.88
C THR A 310 -10.90 -22.39 -6.43
N LYS A 311 -11.03 -23.68 -6.15
CA LYS A 311 -11.24 -24.23 -4.80
C LYS A 311 -10.18 -23.83 -3.79
N ARG A 312 -8.92 -23.75 -4.21
CA ARG A 312 -7.78 -23.28 -3.39
C ARG A 312 -7.94 -21.87 -2.80
N MET A 313 -8.88 -21.06 -3.30
CA MET A 313 -9.16 -19.72 -2.78
C MET A 313 -9.89 -19.78 -1.44
N GLY A 314 -10.71 -20.81 -1.23
CA GLY A 314 -11.58 -20.94 -0.06
C GLY A 314 -11.33 -22.17 0.81
N GLU A 315 -10.39 -23.04 0.45
CA GLU A 315 -9.76 -24.01 1.36
C GLU A 315 -8.70 -23.33 2.21
#